data_AF-A0A530BJB5-F1
#
_entry.id   AF-A0A530BJB5-F1
#
_cell.length_a   1.000
_cell.length_b   1.000
_cell.length_c   1.000
_cell.angle_alpha   90.00
_cell.angle_beta   90.00
_cell.angle_gamma   90.00
#
_symmetry.space_group_name_H-M   'P 1'
#
loop_
_entity.id
_entity.type
_entity.pdbx_description
1 polymer ?
#
loop_
_entity_poly.entity_id
_entity_poly.type
_entity_poly.pdbx_seq_one_letter_code
_entity_poly.pdbx_strand_id
1 'polypeptide(L)'
;ATGILATPDRRYLMPWLMQLVLAARAGGLDVIDGVANDFRDLDAFARECAEGAAMGFDGKSLIHPAQIELANRAFSPAPQALAEARAIRDAFARPENAGKGVIALDGRMVERLHLAQAEKLLAKAAIIGA
;
A
#
# COMPACT_ATOMS: atom_id res chain seq x y z
N ALA A 1 23.85 -8.90 15.88
CA ALA A 1 22.42 -9.19 16.11
C ALA A 1 21.92 -8.25 17.18
N THR A 2 20.81 -7.55 16.97
CA THR A 2 20.30 -6.51 17.88
C THR A 2 19.73 -7.07 19.20
N GLY A 3 19.64 -8.39 19.34
CA GLY A 3 19.12 -9.06 20.55
C GLY A 3 17.61 -8.96 20.73
N ILE A 4 16.91 -8.31 19.81
CA ILE A 4 15.45 -8.17 19.86
C ILE A 4 14.79 -9.51 19.60
N LEU A 5 13.79 -9.84 20.42
CA LEU A 5 12.96 -11.02 20.26
C LEU A 5 12.00 -10.85 19.08
N ALA A 6 12.03 -11.82 18.15
CA ALA A 6 11.00 -11.95 17.15
C ALA A 6 9.68 -12.34 17.84
N THR A 7 8.69 -11.46 17.75
CA THR A 7 7.34 -11.67 18.29
C THR A 7 6.35 -11.77 17.14
N PRO A 8 5.27 -12.57 17.27
CA PRO A 8 4.28 -12.73 16.20
C PRO A 8 3.66 -11.41 15.73
N ASP A 9 3.52 -10.43 16.62
CA ASP A 9 2.98 -9.10 16.35
C ASP A 9 4.04 -8.07 15.95
N ARG A 10 5.30 -8.50 15.80
CA ARG A 10 6.44 -7.68 15.32
C ARG A 10 6.65 -6.39 16.11
N ARG A 11 6.08 -6.26 17.31
CA ARG A 11 5.93 -4.98 18.02
C ARG A 11 7.25 -4.24 18.25
N TYR A 12 8.32 -5.00 18.49
CA TYR A 12 9.66 -4.46 18.75
C TYR A 12 10.43 -4.10 17.48
N LEU A 13 9.98 -4.58 16.31
CA LEU A 13 10.53 -4.22 15.00
C LEU A 13 9.83 -3.00 14.38
N MET A 14 8.60 -2.71 14.81
CA MET A 14 7.78 -1.61 14.26
C MET A 14 8.52 -0.27 14.15
N PRO A 15 9.28 0.21 15.15
CA PRO A 15 10.00 1.48 15.02
C PRO A 15 11.02 1.50 13.88
N TRP A 16 11.64 0.35 13.56
CA TRP A 16 12.60 0.24 12.46
C TRP A 16 11.91 0.08 11.12
N LEU A 17 10.83 -0.70 11.06
CA LEU A 17 10.04 -0.87 9.84
C LEU A 17 9.47 0.48 9.37
N MET A 18 8.93 1.27 10.29
CA MET A 18 8.40 2.60 9.95
C MET A 18 9.50 3.59 9.52
N GLN A 19 10.72 3.47 10.05
CA GLN A 19 11.87 4.26 9.59
C GLN A 19 12.26 3.92 8.15
N LEU A 20 12.21 2.63 7.78
CA LEU A 20 12.46 2.19 6.40
C LEU A 20 11.41 2.74 5.44
N VAL A 21 10.12 2.66 5.81
CA VAL A 21 9.03 3.23 5.00
C VAL A 21 9.23 4.74 4.83
N LEU A 22 9.49 5.47 5.92
CA LEU A 22 9.71 6.92 5.86
C LEU A 22 10.89 7.28 4.93
N ALA A 23 12.02 6.59 5.08
CA ALA A 23 13.20 6.83 4.26
C ALA A 23 12.94 6.53 2.77
N ALA A 24 12.25 5.43 2.47
CA ALA A 24 11.90 5.08 1.10
C ALA A 24 10.97 6.12 0.47
N ARG A 25 9.96 6.61 1.20
CA ARG A 25 9.06 7.66 0.71
C ARG A 25 9.78 8.99 0.49
N ALA A 26 10.69 9.36 1.38
CA ALA A 26 11.52 10.56 1.20
C ALA A 26 12.45 10.44 -0.03
N GLY A 27 12.92 9.22 -0.34
CA GLY A 27 13.76 8.93 -1.50
C GLY A 27 13.01 8.64 -2.80
N GLY A 28 11.67 8.59 -2.80
CA GLY A 28 10.89 8.18 -3.97
C GLY A 28 11.11 6.71 -4.37
N LEU A 29 11.44 5.85 -3.40
CA LEU A 29 11.75 4.43 -3.61
C LEU A 29 10.58 3.54 -3.19
N ASP A 30 10.49 2.39 -3.87
CA ASP A 30 9.70 1.26 -3.40
C ASP A 30 10.39 0.60 -2.20
N VAL A 31 9.60 0.06 -1.26
CA VAL A 31 10.11 -0.61 -0.07
C VAL A 31 9.46 -1.98 0.10
N ILE A 32 10.30 -3.00 0.30
CA ILE A 32 9.87 -4.40 0.38
C ILE A 32 10.05 -4.90 1.82
N ASP A 33 8.99 -5.50 2.36
CA ASP A 33 9.02 -6.11 3.68
C ASP A 33 9.84 -7.42 3.66
N GLY A 34 10.42 -7.78 4.81
CA GLY A 34 11.29 -8.93 4.96
C GLY A 34 10.57 -10.28 4.82
N VAL A 35 11.33 -11.36 4.92
CA VAL A 35 10.81 -12.73 4.81
C VAL A 35 10.02 -13.14 6.06
N ALA A 36 8.99 -13.96 5.86
CA ALA A 36 8.36 -14.73 6.93
C ALA A 36 8.85 -16.19 6.83
N ASN A 37 9.55 -16.65 7.86
CA ASN A 37 10.32 -17.90 7.79
C ASN A 37 9.47 -19.17 7.92
N ASP A 38 8.38 -19.15 8.70
CA ASP A 38 7.50 -20.31 8.81
C ASP A 38 6.48 -20.33 7.67
N PHE A 39 6.86 -20.93 6.54
CA PHE A 39 6.02 -21.02 5.35
C PHE A 39 4.79 -21.92 5.51
N ARG A 40 4.66 -22.64 6.63
CA ARG A 40 3.52 -23.53 6.90
C ARG A 40 2.38 -22.80 7.60
N ASP A 41 2.67 -21.72 8.33
CA ASP A 41 1.66 -20.88 8.97
C ASP A 41 1.21 -19.76 8.02
N LEU A 42 0.33 -20.13 7.09
CA LEU A 42 -0.19 -19.20 6.08
C LEU A 42 -1.12 -18.13 6.69
N ASP A 43 -1.73 -18.38 7.84
CA ASP A 43 -2.56 -17.40 8.53
C ASP A 43 -1.70 -16.31 9.17
N ALA A 44 -0.60 -16.70 9.84
CA ALA A 44 0.40 -15.73 10.31
C ALA A 44 1.00 -14.93 9.15
N PHE A 45 1.34 -15.61 8.04
CA PHE A 45 1.84 -14.93 6.85
C PHE A 45 0.85 -13.90 6.29
N ALA A 46 -0.43 -14.26 6.18
CA ALA A 46 -1.47 -13.36 5.67
C ALA A 46 -1.66 -12.13 6.57
N ARG A 47 -1.63 -12.30 7.89
CA ARG A 47 -1.67 -11.18 8.86
C ARG A 47 -0.46 -10.26 8.68
N GLU A 48 0.73 -10.84 8.62
CA GLU A 48 1.98 -10.09 8.46
C GLU A 48 2.02 -9.29 7.14
N CYS A 49 1.52 -9.87 6.03
CA CYS A 49 1.37 -9.17 4.76
C CYS A 49 0.36 -8.01 4.85
N ALA A 50 -0.78 -8.22 5.50
CA ALA A 50 -1.78 -7.16 5.68
C ALA A 50 -1.23 -5.99 6.51
N GLU A 51 -0.49 -6.28 7.59
CA GLU A 51 0.22 -5.28 8.38
C GLU A 51 1.29 -4.55 7.55
N GLY A 52 2.08 -5.29 6.76
CA GLY A 52 3.07 -4.72 5.83
C GLY A 52 2.44 -3.73 4.85
N ALA A 53 1.35 -4.13 4.20
CA ALA A 53 0.62 -3.27 3.28
C ALA A 53 0.05 -2.03 4.00
N ALA A 54 -0.52 -2.19 5.19
CA ALA A 54 -1.07 -1.10 5.99
C ALA A 54 0.00 -0.10 6.48
N MET A 55 1.21 -0.57 6.79
CA MET A 55 2.37 0.29 7.11
C MET A 55 2.84 1.10 5.89
N GLY A 56 2.49 0.67 4.68
CA GLY A 56 2.89 1.32 3.44
C GLY A 56 4.10 0.66 2.76
N PHE A 57 4.38 -0.62 3.02
CA PHE A 57 5.28 -1.39 2.16
C PHE A 57 4.64 -1.68 0.80
N ASP A 58 5.48 -1.76 -0.24
CA ASP A 58 5.03 -1.99 -1.62
C ASP A 58 4.93 -3.47 -1.99
N GLY A 59 5.58 -4.34 -1.20
CA GLY A 59 5.58 -5.79 -1.37
C GLY A 59 6.30 -6.49 -0.22
N LYS A 60 6.55 -7.80 -0.37
CA LYS A 60 7.27 -8.64 0.60
C LYS A 60 8.17 -9.64 -0.08
N SER A 61 9.35 -9.90 0.50
CA SER A 61 10.22 -10.99 0.05
C SER A 61 9.64 -12.35 0.40
N LEU A 62 9.64 -13.28 -0.58
CA LEU A 62 9.04 -14.61 -0.45
C LEU A 62 10.11 -15.70 -0.48
N ILE A 63 9.88 -16.78 0.26
CA ILE A 63 10.79 -17.93 0.34
C ILE A 63 10.13 -19.25 -0.13
N HIS A 64 8.82 -19.24 -0.38
CA HIS A 64 8.07 -20.43 -0.77
C HIS A 64 6.90 -20.08 -1.72
N PRO A 65 6.60 -20.91 -2.75
CA PRO A 65 5.51 -20.64 -3.70
C PRO A 65 4.13 -20.42 -3.06
N ALA A 66 3.82 -21.10 -1.96
CA ALA A 66 2.55 -20.93 -1.23
C ALA A 66 2.32 -19.51 -0.67
N GLN A 67 3.36 -18.67 -0.62
CA GLN A 67 3.26 -17.29 -0.16
C GLN A 67 2.85 -16.31 -1.27
N ILE A 68 2.96 -16.70 -2.55
CA ILE A 68 2.78 -15.81 -3.70
C ILE A 68 1.37 -15.22 -3.75
N GLU A 69 0.34 -16.06 -3.69
CA GLU A 69 -1.05 -15.61 -3.82
C GLU A 69 -1.45 -14.66 -2.67
N LEU A 70 -1.09 -15.02 -1.44
CA LEU A 70 -1.42 -14.23 -0.25
C LEU A 70 -0.70 -12.87 -0.25
N ALA A 71 0.57 -12.84 -0.68
CA ALA A 71 1.31 -11.58 -0.82
C ALA A 71 0.68 -10.71 -1.91
N ASN A 72 0.45 -11.26 -3.11
CA ASN A 72 -0.16 -10.51 -4.21
C ASN A 72 -1.52 -9.93 -3.79
N ARG A 73 -2.36 -10.70 -3.10
CA ARG A 73 -3.64 -10.22 -2.58
C ARG A 73 -3.49 -9.06 -1.60
N ALA A 74 -2.51 -9.11 -0.70
CA ALA A 74 -2.32 -8.09 0.33
C ALA A 74 -1.76 -6.77 -0.22
N PHE A 75 -0.84 -6.83 -1.19
CA PHE A 75 -0.14 -5.65 -1.72
C PHE A 75 -0.77 -5.08 -3.01
N SER A 76 -1.78 -5.76 -3.55
CA SER A 76 -2.59 -5.24 -4.66
C SER A 76 -3.64 -4.24 -4.19
N PRO A 77 -3.90 -3.17 -4.96
CA PRO A 77 -5.00 -2.25 -4.67
C PRO A 77 -6.35 -2.98 -4.57
N ALA A 78 -7.15 -2.64 -3.57
CA ALA A 78 -8.52 -3.14 -3.48
C ALA A 78 -9.38 -2.59 -4.62
N PRO A 79 -10.31 -3.37 -5.20
CA PRO A 79 -11.20 -2.90 -6.26
C PRO A 79 -11.98 -1.62 -5.88
N GLN A 80 -12.39 -1.52 -4.62
CA GLN A 80 -13.09 -0.34 -4.09
C GLN A 80 -12.21 0.92 -4.11
N ALA A 81 -10.93 0.78 -3.74
CA ALA A 81 -9.98 1.89 -3.77
C ALA A 81 -9.70 2.35 -5.20
N LEU A 82 -9.65 1.41 -6.17
CA LEU A 82 -9.54 1.74 -7.60
C LEU A 82 -10.78 2.46 -8.12
N ALA A 83 -11.98 2.06 -7.68
CA ALA A 83 -13.22 2.74 -8.04
C ALA A 83 -13.25 4.18 -7.50
N GLU A 84 -12.86 4.39 -6.24
CA GLU A 84 -12.76 5.72 -5.64
C GLU A 84 -11.70 6.58 -6.35
N ALA A 85 -10.53 6.03 -6.64
CA ALA A 85 -9.49 6.74 -7.38
C ALA A 85 -9.95 7.19 -8.78
N ARG A 86 -10.68 6.32 -9.51
CA ARG A 86 -11.29 6.70 -10.79
C ARG A 86 -12.31 7.82 -10.62
N ALA A 87 -13.20 7.72 -9.62
CA ALA A 87 -14.21 8.74 -9.36
C ALA A 87 -13.57 10.12 -9.06
N ILE A 88 -12.51 10.15 -8.25
CA ILE A 88 -11.75 11.37 -7.93
C ILE A 88 -11.12 11.97 -9.21
N ARG A 89 -10.41 11.15 -9.98
CA ARG A 89 -9.79 11.58 -11.25
C ARG A 89 -10.82 12.15 -12.21
N ASP A 90 -11.91 11.42 -12.42
CA ASP A 90 -12.95 11.78 -13.38
C ASP A 90 -13.70 13.05 -12.92
N ALA A 91 -13.88 13.25 -11.61
CA ALA A 91 -14.48 14.47 -11.06
C ALA A 91 -13.59 15.70 -11.29
N PHE A 92 -12.27 15.57 -11.12
CA PHE A 92 -11.33 16.65 -11.40
C PHE A 92 -11.07 16.92 -12.87
N ALA A 93 -11.31 15.94 -13.75
CA ALA A 93 -11.21 16.08 -15.20
C ALA A 93 -12.37 16.84 -15.83
N ARG A 94 -13.46 17.08 -15.09
CA ARG A 94 -14.63 17.80 -15.62
C ARG A 94 -14.31 19.27 -15.91
N PRO A 95 -14.79 19.84 -17.04
CA PRO A 95 -14.51 21.23 -17.41
C PRO A 95 -14.87 22.26 -16.33
N GLU A 96 -15.99 22.06 -15.62
CA GLU A 96 -16.43 22.95 -14.55
C GLU A 96 -15.49 22.95 -13.33
N ASN A 97 -14.59 21.97 -13.22
CA ASN A 97 -13.61 21.83 -12.15
C ASN A 97 -12.19 22.18 -12.59
N ALA A 98 -12.02 22.64 -13.83
CA ALA A 98 -10.74 23.13 -14.33
C ALA A 98 -10.22 24.27 -13.43
N GLY A 99 -8.96 24.19 -13.03
CA GLY A 99 -8.31 25.17 -12.15
C GLY A 99 -8.74 25.13 -10.67
N LYS A 100 -9.73 24.32 -10.27
CA LYS A 100 -10.12 24.22 -8.86
C LYS A 100 -9.11 23.38 -8.06
N GLY A 101 -8.65 23.94 -6.94
CA GLY A 101 -7.82 23.22 -5.96
C GLY A 101 -8.61 22.21 -5.12
N VAL A 102 -9.92 22.45 -4.95
CA VAL A 102 -10.83 21.66 -4.12
C VAL A 102 -12.19 21.52 -4.81
N ILE A 103 -12.81 20.34 -4.73
CA ILE A 103 -14.15 20.05 -5.26
C ILE A 103 -14.99 19.25 -4.24
N ALA A 104 -16.31 19.24 -4.43
CA ALA A 104 -17.20 18.33 -3.70
C ALA A 104 -17.45 17.07 -4.54
N LEU A 105 -17.29 15.89 -3.93
CA LEU A 105 -17.59 14.57 -4.51
C LEU A 105 -18.31 13.73 -3.44
N ASP A 106 -19.52 13.26 -3.73
CA ASP A 106 -20.33 12.45 -2.81
C ASP A 106 -20.48 13.07 -1.40
N GLY A 107 -20.65 14.39 -1.34
CA GLY A 107 -20.78 15.13 -0.08
C GLY A 107 -19.47 15.32 0.70
N ARG A 108 -18.33 14.86 0.15
CA ARG A 108 -16.99 15.03 0.74
C ARG A 108 -16.17 16.07 -0.01
N MET A 109 -15.32 16.77 0.72
CA MET A 109 -14.34 17.69 0.15
C MET A 109 -13.13 16.90 -0.36
N VAL A 110 -12.78 17.09 -1.64
CA VAL A 110 -11.65 16.42 -2.29
C VAL A 110 -10.70 17.46 -2.86
N GLU A 111 -9.41 17.31 -2.56
CA GLU A 111 -8.33 18.24 -2.92
C GLU A 111 -7.39 17.65 -3.98
N ARG A 112 -6.53 18.49 -4.57
CA ARG A 112 -5.51 18.04 -5.54
C ARG A 112 -4.54 17.00 -5.00
N LEU A 113 -4.27 16.99 -3.69
CA LEU A 113 -3.49 15.92 -3.06
C LEU A 113 -4.16 14.54 -3.26
N HIS A 114 -5.48 14.47 -3.09
CA HIS A 114 -6.24 13.23 -3.28
C HIS A 114 -6.23 12.81 -4.76
N LEU A 115 -6.26 13.77 -5.70
CA LEU A 115 -6.07 13.47 -7.11
C LEU A 115 -4.70 12.82 -7.38
N ALA A 116 -3.62 13.40 -6.86
CA ALA A 116 -2.27 12.84 -7.04
C ALA A 116 -2.15 11.43 -6.45
N GLN A 117 -2.77 11.17 -5.29
CA GLN A 117 -2.85 9.84 -4.69
C GLN A 117 -3.63 8.85 -5.56
N ALA A 118 -4.78 9.28 -6.08
CA ALA A 118 -5.61 8.48 -6.99
C ALA A 118 -4.85 8.12 -8.28
N GLU A 119 -4.19 9.09 -8.90
CA GLU A 119 -3.37 8.87 -10.10
C GLU A 119 -2.22 7.90 -9.84
N LYS A 120 -1.52 8.04 -8.72
CA LYS A 120 -0.46 7.11 -8.32
C LYS A 120 -1.00 5.68 -8.14
N LEU A 121 -2.16 5.52 -7.51
CA LEU A 121 -2.78 4.21 -7.32
C LEU A 121 -3.19 3.57 -8.65
N LEU A 122 -3.80 4.34 -9.55
CA LEU A 122 -4.21 3.86 -10.87
C LEU A 122 -3.00 3.51 -11.75
N ALA A 123 -1.92 4.29 -11.67
CA ALA A 123 -0.67 3.97 -12.35
C ALA A 123 -0.08 2.64 -11.85
N LYS A 124 -0.06 2.41 -10.53
CA LYS A 124 0.36 1.12 -9.95
C LYS A 124 -0.51 -0.03 -10.47
N ALA A 125 -1.83 0.13 -10.48
CA ALA A 125 -2.76 -0.90 -10.97
C ALA A 125 -2.52 -1.25 -12.44
N ALA A 126 -2.30 -0.23 -13.29
CA ALA A 126 -2.00 -0.43 -14.70
C ALA A 126 -0.70 -1.23 -14.93
N ILE A 127 0.34 -0.99 -14.12
CA ILE A 127 1.62 -1.72 -14.21
C ILE A 127 1.43 -3.22 -13.92
N ILE A 128 0.59 -3.57 -12.94
CA ILE A 128 0.37 -4.95 -12.52
C ILE A 128 -0.78 -5.66 -13.24
N GLY A 129 -1.49 -4.97 -14.15
CA GLY A 129 -2.62 -5.51 -14.90
C GLY A 129 -3.87 -5.77 -14.05
N ALA A 130 -4.08 -4.97 -12.99
CA ALA A 130 -5.23 -5.06 -12.08
C ALA A 130 -6.42 -4.18 -12.49
#